data_AF-A0A3M1KX71-F1
#
_entry.id   AF-A0A3M1KX71-F1
#
_cell.length_a   1.000
_cell.length_b   1.000
_cell.length_c   1.000
_cell.angle_alpha   90.00
_cell.angle_beta   90.00
_cell.angle_gamma   90.00
#
_symmetry.space_group_name_H-M   'P 1'
#
loop_
_entity.id
_entity.type
_entity.pdbx_description
1 polymer ?
#
loop_
_entity_poly.entity_id
_entity_poly.type
_entity_poly.pdbx_seq_one_letter_code
_entity_poly.pdbx_strand_id
1 'polypeptide(L)'
;IYLITSRRYVKTGFFVCIISFVYIIALTNWIMPLFSADISKRFMLERFGQYAEGDEASTLEIIKNMLTQPGVLIRELFTPFWATVGYVLGHWLPLAFVPLFSPAAWLISLFPLLKLLLGKGQTVLVISIRYAMSVTPGLFYGAILWWAGQGFTNFQQSLLNCQPRKLRPQFARFWLICLVLSLIFTIASNPSRTLYFLIPDSIQPWVYVSLPEQWARVPQIQGIINQIPQQASVSATTHIIPHLSGRRKIIRLTALELRNDAGEAEKVDYIVADLWRLQRYQPAFKQDRLALATITNLIEKVTRKQEYGVIDFDNGVVLLQKGVDSAAKALKDWQSYRQTIR
;
A
#
# COMPACT_ATOMS: atom_id res chain seq x y z
N ILE A 1 11.83 -22.65 10.82
CA ILE A 1 10.82 -23.52 11.48
C ILE A 1 10.51 -24.79 10.69
N TYR A 2 9.98 -24.70 9.45
CA TYR A 2 9.63 -25.90 8.66
C TYR A 2 10.72 -26.99 8.63
N LEU A 3 11.99 -26.62 8.41
CA LEU A 3 13.12 -27.55 8.38
C LEU A 3 13.35 -28.31 9.70
N ILE A 4 13.00 -27.67 10.83
CA ILE A 4 13.12 -28.21 12.19
C ILE A 4 11.95 -29.17 12.43
N THR A 5 10.72 -28.69 12.23
CA THR A 5 9.49 -29.43 12.53
C THR A 5 9.27 -30.63 11.61
N SER A 6 9.74 -30.56 10.37
CA SER A 6 9.74 -31.69 9.42
C SER A 6 10.87 -32.69 9.65
N ARG A 7 11.76 -32.43 10.62
CA ARG A 7 12.94 -33.25 10.97
C ARG A 7 13.96 -33.49 9.84
N ARG A 8 13.84 -32.80 8.70
CA ARG A 8 14.78 -32.98 7.57
C ARG A 8 16.14 -32.37 7.80
N TYR A 9 16.17 -31.12 8.23
CA TYR A 9 17.40 -30.33 8.34
C TYR A 9 17.37 -29.52 9.64
N VAL A 10 17.32 -30.23 10.77
CA VAL A 10 17.14 -29.61 12.09
C VAL A 10 18.27 -28.62 12.41
N LYS A 11 19.54 -29.02 12.21
CA LYS A 11 20.71 -28.16 12.47
C LYS A 11 20.68 -26.89 11.61
N THR A 12 20.50 -27.04 10.30
CA THR A 12 20.40 -25.91 9.37
C THR A 12 19.20 -25.03 9.71
N GLY A 13 18.06 -25.62 10.07
CA GLY A 13 16.86 -24.89 10.47
C GLY A 13 17.07 -24.03 11.71
N PHE A 14 17.74 -24.57 12.75
CA PHE A 14 18.10 -23.79 13.93
C PHE A 14 19.07 -22.67 13.59
N PHE A 15 20.12 -22.97 12.83
CA PHE A 15 21.12 -21.99 12.41
C PHE A 15 20.49 -20.81 11.65
N VAL A 16 19.64 -21.08 10.67
CA VAL A 16 18.93 -20.03 9.90
C VAL A 16 17.99 -19.22 10.80
N CYS A 17 17.28 -19.87 11.73
CA CYS A 17 16.41 -19.17 12.69
C CYS A 17 17.21 -18.23 13.60
N ILE A 18 18.34 -18.69 14.17
CA ILE A 18 19.21 -17.89 15.03
C ILE A 18 19.78 -16.71 14.25
N ILE A 19 20.35 -16.95 13.06
CA ILE A 19 20.92 -15.88 12.22
C ILE A 19 19.86 -14.84 11.86
N SER A 20 18.68 -15.29 11.44
CA SER A 20 17.60 -14.37 11.05
C SER A 20 17.14 -13.52 12.23
N PHE A 21 17.07 -14.10 13.43
CA PHE A 21 16.71 -13.38 14.65
C PHE A 21 17.76 -12.35 15.05
N VAL A 22 19.04 -12.76 15.11
CA VAL A 22 20.17 -11.87 15.42
C VAL A 22 20.27 -10.75 14.39
N TYR A 23 20.12 -11.08 13.10
CA TYR A 23 20.14 -10.10 12.01
C TYR A 23 19.06 -9.02 12.19
N ILE A 24 17.81 -9.40 12.46
CA ILE A 24 16.73 -8.43 12.65
C ILE A 24 16.97 -7.57 13.88
N ILE A 25 17.43 -8.14 15.00
CA ILE A 25 17.74 -7.36 16.21
C ILE A 25 18.86 -6.37 15.96
N ALA A 26 19.96 -6.80 15.35
CA ALA A 26 21.08 -5.92 15.03
C ALA A 26 20.65 -4.82 14.04
N LEU A 27 19.85 -5.18 13.03
CA LEU A 27 19.35 -4.23 12.04
C LEU A 27 18.49 -3.14 12.70
N THR A 28 17.51 -3.50 13.53
CA THR A 28 16.56 -2.51 14.09
C THR A 28 17.13 -1.70 15.24
N ASN A 29 18.05 -2.27 16.04
CA ASN A 29 18.58 -1.60 17.23
C ASN A 29 19.95 -0.93 17.01
N TRP A 30 20.75 -1.38 16.03
CA TRP A 30 22.09 -0.82 15.79
C TRP A 30 22.22 -0.14 14.44
N ILE A 31 21.69 -0.73 13.35
CA ILE A 31 21.89 -0.18 12.00
C ILE A 31 20.89 0.93 11.68
N MET A 32 19.59 0.69 11.86
CA MET A 32 18.54 1.68 11.55
C MET A 32 18.72 3.02 12.30
N PRO A 33 19.08 3.04 13.60
CA PRO A 33 19.28 4.31 14.32
C PRO A 33 20.42 5.17 13.77
N LEU A 34 21.40 4.59 13.06
CA LEU A 34 22.48 5.35 12.42
C LEU A 34 21.97 6.25 11.30
N PHE A 35 20.85 5.89 10.66
CA PHE A 35 20.27 6.66 9.57
C PHE A 35 19.25 7.69 10.07
N SER A 36 18.46 7.35 11.09
CA SER A 36 17.55 8.28 11.75
C SER A 36 16.96 7.68 13.03
N ALA A 37 16.94 8.47 14.11
CA ALA A 37 16.27 8.10 15.36
C ALA A 37 14.76 7.89 15.17
N ASP A 38 14.12 8.61 14.24
CA ASP A 38 12.70 8.50 13.94
C ASP A 38 12.36 7.17 13.25
N ILE A 39 13.26 6.63 12.43
CA ILE A 39 13.02 5.37 11.70
C ILE A 39 12.88 4.20 12.68
N SER A 40 13.75 4.09 13.67
CA SER A 40 13.66 3.00 14.66
C SER A 40 12.47 3.15 15.61
N LYS A 41 12.10 4.39 15.96
CA LYS A 41 11.10 4.68 17.00
C LYS A 41 9.67 4.74 16.47
N ARG A 42 9.46 5.37 15.31
CA ARG A 42 8.12 5.54 14.72
C ARG A 42 7.69 4.36 13.87
N PHE A 43 8.60 3.65 13.22
CA PHE A 43 8.25 2.49 12.39
C PHE A 43 7.53 1.40 13.19
N MET A 44 8.02 1.11 14.41
CA MET A 44 7.40 0.13 15.29
C MET A 44 6.01 0.59 15.74
N LEU A 45 5.82 1.87 16.03
CA LEU A 45 4.50 2.40 16.40
C LEU A 45 3.50 2.43 15.24
N GLU A 46 3.94 2.82 14.05
CA GLU A 46 3.07 2.85 12.87
C GLU A 46 2.51 1.47 12.54
N ARG A 47 3.29 0.41 12.81
CA ARG A 47 2.93 -0.97 12.47
C ARG A 47 2.41 -1.80 13.62
N PHE A 48 2.83 -1.52 14.84
CA PHE A 48 2.58 -2.33 16.03
C PHE A 48 2.23 -1.49 17.26
N GLY A 49 1.90 -0.21 17.10
CA GLY A 49 1.62 0.71 18.21
C GLY A 49 0.45 0.30 19.10
N GLN A 50 -0.40 -0.65 18.68
CA GLN A 50 -1.40 -1.26 19.56
C GLN A 50 -0.80 -2.11 20.70
N TYR A 51 0.49 -2.43 20.63
CA TYR A 51 1.25 -3.12 21.67
C TYR A 51 2.23 -2.19 22.40
N ALA A 52 2.13 -0.87 22.23
CA ALA A 52 3.02 0.09 22.88
C ALA A 52 2.22 1.12 23.68
N GLU A 53 2.85 1.66 24.71
CA GLU A 53 2.34 2.77 25.52
C GLU A 53 3.26 3.98 25.29
N GLY A 54 2.73 5.07 24.71
CA GLY A 54 3.47 6.30 24.47
C GLY A 54 3.82 6.59 22.99
N ASP A 55 4.68 7.60 22.78
CA ASP A 55 5.02 8.15 21.46
C ASP A 55 6.28 7.53 20.82
N GLU A 56 6.92 6.57 21.49
CA GLU A 56 8.04 5.77 20.96
C GLU A 56 7.96 4.32 21.44
N ALA A 57 8.39 3.35 20.63
CA ALA A 57 8.46 1.94 21.04
C ALA A 57 9.64 1.20 20.41
N SER A 58 10.36 0.40 21.21
CA SER A 58 11.43 -0.46 20.70
C SER A 58 10.91 -1.81 20.20
N THR A 59 11.67 -2.51 19.34
CA THR A 59 11.28 -3.87 18.89
C THR A 59 11.14 -4.85 20.06
N LEU A 60 12.04 -4.76 21.05
CA LEU A 60 12.02 -5.64 22.22
C LEU A 60 10.81 -5.38 23.10
N GLU A 61 10.44 -4.11 23.28
CA GLU A 61 9.25 -3.71 24.02
C GLU A 61 7.97 -4.24 23.37
N ILE A 62 7.81 -4.09 22.05
CA ILE A 62 6.68 -4.66 21.32
C ILE A 62 6.58 -6.18 21.52
N ILE A 63 7.71 -6.90 21.41
CA ILE A 63 7.74 -8.35 21.62
C ILE A 63 7.36 -8.70 23.06
N LYS A 64 7.90 -7.98 24.04
CA LYS A 64 7.55 -8.16 25.46
C LYS A 64 6.05 -7.96 25.66
N ASN A 65 5.49 -6.88 25.12
CA ASN A 65 4.07 -6.55 25.28
C ASN A 65 3.14 -7.54 24.56
N MET A 66 3.56 -8.05 23.39
CA MET A 66 2.87 -9.17 22.73
C MET A 66 2.81 -10.43 23.62
N LEU A 67 3.87 -10.71 24.40
CA LEU A 67 3.92 -11.85 25.31
C LEU A 67 3.17 -11.60 26.63
N THR A 68 3.17 -10.38 27.15
CA THR A 68 2.50 -10.03 28.42
C THR A 68 1.03 -9.68 28.25
N GLN A 69 0.57 -9.38 27.04
CA GLN A 69 -0.82 -9.05 26.72
C GLN A 69 -1.44 -10.01 25.68
N PRO A 70 -1.59 -11.31 26.01
CA PRO A 70 -2.06 -12.32 25.04
C PRO A 70 -3.48 -12.04 24.53
N GLY A 71 -4.33 -11.37 25.31
CA GLY A 71 -5.68 -10.98 24.89
C GLY A 71 -5.67 -9.98 23.72
N VAL A 72 -4.76 -9.00 23.74
CA VAL A 72 -4.58 -8.04 22.65
C VAL A 72 -4.05 -8.78 21.42
N LEU A 73 -3.08 -9.66 21.59
CA LEU A 73 -2.54 -10.48 20.50
C LEU A 73 -3.63 -11.29 19.79
N ILE A 74 -4.47 -12.02 20.54
CA ILE A 74 -5.56 -12.83 19.97
C ILE A 74 -6.57 -11.94 19.26
N ARG A 75 -6.94 -10.79 19.86
CA ARG A 75 -7.88 -9.85 19.23
C ARG A 75 -7.36 -9.33 17.89
N GLU A 76 -6.11 -8.92 17.85
CA GLU A 76 -5.50 -8.35 16.65
C GLU A 76 -5.37 -9.38 15.52
N LEU A 77 -5.16 -10.66 15.81
CA LEU A 77 -5.15 -11.72 14.79
C LEU A 77 -6.42 -11.79 13.94
N PHE A 78 -7.54 -11.32 14.47
CA PHE A 78 -8.84 -11.32 13.79
C PHE A 78 -9.38 -9.91 13.53
N THR A 79 -8.57 -8.86 13.69
CA THR A 79 -9.01 -7.47 13.52
C THR A 79 -8.28 -6.81 12.34
N PRO A 80 -9.00 -6.24 11.34
CA PRO A 80 -10.44 -6.29 11.13
C PRO A 80 -10.89 -7.64 10.55
N PHE A 81 -11.98 -8.19 11.09
CA PHE A 81 -12.42 -9.57 10.82
C PHE A 81 -12.65 -9.88 9.35
N TRP A 82 -13.49 -9.10 8.67
CA TRP A 82 -13.82 -9.34 7.27
C TRP A 82 -12.63 -9.19 6.33
N ALA A 83 -11.72 -8.23 6.59
CA ALA A 83 -10.52 -8.09 5.78
C ALA A 83 -9.54 -9.25 6.04
N THR A 84 -9.43 -9.71 7.28
CA THR A 84 -8.59 -10.87 7.65
C THR A 84 -9.09 -12.14 6.95
N VAL A 85 -10.38 -12.41 7.05
CA VAL A 85 -11.01 -13.56 6.40
C VAL A 85 -10.86 -13.43 4.88
N GLY A 86 -11.19 -12.28 4.30
CA GLY A 86 -11.05 -12.04 2.86
C GLY A 86 -9.61 -12.19 2.36
N TYR A 87 -8.62 -11.74 3.14
CA TYR A 87 -7.20 -11.87 2.83
C TYR A 87 -6.79 -13.35 2.76
N VAL A 88 -7.13 -14.14 3.79
CA VAL A 88 -6.77 -15.55 3.86
C VAL A 88 -7.50 -16.36 2.78
N LEU A 89 -8.81 -16.15 2.60
CA LEU A 89 -9.59 -16.81 1.57
C LEU A 89 -9.09 -16.47 0.16
N GLY A 90 -8.74 -15.21 -0.09
CA GLY A 90 -8.23 -14.76 -1.39
C GLY A 90 -6.92 -15.44 -1.78
N HIS A 91 -6.06 -15.76 -0.81
CA HIS A 91 -4.84 -16.55 -1.06
C HIS A 91 -5.10 -18.05 -1.23
N TRP A 92 -6.12 -18.59 -0.56
CA TRP A 92 -6.45 -20.02 -0.63
C TRP A 92 -7.28 -20.40 -1.85
N LEU A 93 -8.13 -19.49 -2.32
CA LEU A 93 -9.03 -19.70 -3.45
C LEU A 93 -8.27 -20.18 -4.71
N PRO A 94 -7.24 -19.51 -5.24
CA PRO A 94 -6.53 -19.99 -6.44
C PRO A 94 -5.83 -21.34 -6.25
N LEU A 95 -5.64 -21.78 -4.99
CA LEU A 95 -5.06 -23.07 -4.63
C LEU A 95 -6.11 -24.10 -4.21
N ALA A 96 -7.39 -23.89 -4.56
CA ALA A 96 -8.50 -24.78 -4.22
C ALA A 96 -8.55 -25.14 -2.72
N PHE A 97 -8.18 -24.20 -1.85
CA PHE A 97 -8.10 -24.39 -0.41
C PHE A 97 -7.12 -25.47 0.07
N VAL A 98 -6.22 -25.95 -0.80
CA VAL A 98 -5.15 -26.90 -0.42
C VAL A 98 -4.29 -26.40 0.74
N PRO A 99 -3.89 -25.10 0.84
CA PRO A 99 -3.08 -24.63 1.94
C PRO A 99 -3.70 -24.84 3.33
N LEU A 100 -5.04 -24.86 3.43
CA LEU A 100 -5.75 -25.15 4.68
C LEU A 100 -5.35 -26.52 5.25
N PHE A 101 -5.13 -27.50 4.36
CA PHE A 101 -4.79 -28.87 4.70
C PHE A 101 -3.28 -29.18 4.63
N SER A 102 -2.45 -28.18 4.35
CA SER A 102 -1.01 -28.34 4.23
C SER A 102 -0.29 -27.85 5.50
N PRO A 103 0.22 -28.74 6.36
CA PRO A 103 1.03 -28.31 7.51
C PRO A 103 2.28 -27.53 7.07
N ALA A 104 2.82 -27.84 5.90
CA ALA A 104 3.95 -27.11 5.33
C ALA A 104 3.58 -25.67 4.97
N ALA A 105 2.39 -25.44 4.40
CA ALA A 105 1.92 -24.09 4.08
C ALA A 105 1.84 -23.24 5.34
N TRP A 106 1.23 -23.75 6.41
CA TRP A 106 1.15 -23.08 7.70
C TRP A 106 2.52 -22.77 8.28
N LEU A 107 3.43 -23.75 8.35
CA LEU A 107 4.72 -23.58 9.02
C LEU A 107 5.69 -22.67 8.27
N ILE A 108 5.59 -22.59 6.94
CA ILE A 108 6.45 -21.73 6.12
C ILE A 108 5.89 -20.31 6.09
N SER A 109 4.57 -20.17 5.99
CA SER A 109 3.91 -18.86 5.99
C SER A 109 3.66 -18.28 7.39
N LEU A 110 3.90 -19.03 8.48
CA LEU A 110 3.54 -18.65 9.85
C LEU A 110 3.97 -17.23 10.23
N PHE A 111 5.26 -16.93 10.20
CA PHE A 111 5.75 -15.61 10.60
C PHE A 111 5.38 -14.49 9.62
N PRO A 112 5.50 -14.67 8.29
CA PRO A 112 4.96 -13.69 7.35
C PRO A 112 3.48 -13.39 7.58
N LEU A 113 2.66 -14.40 7.84
CA LEU A 113 1.23 -14.25 8.09
C LEU A 113 0.99 -13.55 9.43
N LEU A 114 1.64 -13.99 10.52
CA LEU A 114 1.56 -13.33 11.83
C LEU A 114 1.95 -11.86 11.75
N LYS A 115 3.03 -11.52 11.04
CA LYS A 115 3.45 -10.13 10.85
C LYS A 115 2.34 -9.27 10.21
N LEU A 116 1.62 -9.83 9.25
CA LEU A 116 0.53 -9.11 8.57
C LEU A 116 -0.72 -9.04 9.44
N LEU A 117 -1.11 -10.14 10.08
CA LEU A 117 -2.31 -10.19 10.92
C LEU A 117 -2.18 -9.35 12.19
N LEU A 118 -0.99 -9.32 12.80
CA LEU A 118 -0.68 -8.50 13.97
C LEU A 118 -0.29 -7.06 13.60
N GLY A 119 -0.26 -6.72 12.32
CA GLY A 119 0.18 -5.42 11.83
C GLY A 119 -0.97 -4.44 11.67
N LYS A 120 -0.81 -3.22 12.18
CA LYS A 120 -1.72 -2.11 11.96
C LYS A 120 -1.43 -1.40 10.63
N GLY A 121 -2.49 -0.91 10.00
CA GLY A 121 -2.43 -0.08 8.80
C GLY A 121 -3.46 -0.45 7.75
N GLN A 122 -3.91 0.53 6.97
CA GLN A 122 -5.00 0.35 6.00
C GLN A 122 -4.66 -0.60 4.84
N THR A 123 -3.37 -0.85 4.62
CA THR A 123 -2.87 -1.60 3.47
C THR A 123 -2.39 -3.00 3.82
N VAL A 124 -2.22 -3.34 5.10
CA VAL A 124 -1.51 -4.58 5.52
C VAL A 124 -2.15 -5.84 4.95
N LEU A 125 -3.49 -5.87 4.85
CA LEU A 125 -4.28 -7.01 4.38
C LEU A 125 -4.76 -6.87 2.92
N VAL A 126 -4.11 -6.03 2.12
CA VAL A 126 -4.42 -5.91 0.69
C VAL A 126 -3.57 -6.92 -0.08
N ILE A 127 -4.22 -7.85 -0.80
CA ILE A 127 -3.52 -8.92 -1.54
C ILE A 127 -2.73 -8.36 -2.73
N SER A 128 -3.19 -7.27 -3.34
CA SER A 128 -2.60 -6.70 -4.57
C SER A 128 -1.31 -5.91 -4.35
N ILE A 129 -0.88 -5.72 -3.10
CA ILE A 129 0.34 -4.95 -2.80
C ILE A 129 1.47 -5.85 -2.32
N ARG A 130 2.68 -5.29 -2.36
CA ARG A 130 3.94 -5.99 -2.07
C ARG A 130 4.00 -6.77 -0.75
N TYR A 131 3.20 -6.40 0.26
CA TYR A 131 3.23 -7.09 1.55
C TYR A 131 2.68 -8.51 1.47
N ALA A 132 1.76 -8.80 0.54
CA ALA A 132 1.26 -10.15 0.33
C ALA A 132 2.34 -11.12 -0.21
N MET A 133 3.37 -10.59 -0.89
CA MET A 133 4.44 -11.39 -1.50
C MET A 133 5.26 -12.19 -0.47
N SER A 134 5.27 -11.82 0.82
CA SER A 134 5.98 -12.60 1.83
C SER A 134 5.25 -13.88 2.24
N VAL A 135 3.93 -13.97 2.00
CA VAL A 135 3.10 -15.13 2.36
C VAL A 135 3.02 -16.12 1.20
N THR A 136 2.97 -15.61 -0.04
CA THR A 136 2.76 -16.39 -1.26
C THR A 136 3.72 -17.58 -1.41
N PRO A 137 5.06 -17.45 -1.22
CA PRO A 137 5.96 -18.59 -1.38
C PRO A 137 5.63 -19.73 -0.42
N GLY A 138 5.25 -19.42 0.81
CA GLY A 138 4.88 -20.43 1.81
C GLY A 138 3.61 -21.18 1.44
N LEU A 139 2.59 -20.49 0.96
CA LEU A 139 1.32 -21.10 0.57
C LEU A 139 1.46 -21.98 -0.68
N PHE A 140 2.12 -21.48 -1.73
CA PHE A 140 2.33 -22.22 -2.97
C PHE A 140 3.26 -23.41 -2.76
N TYR A 141 4.40 -23.21 -2.11
CA TYR A 141 5.33 -24.31 -1.83
C TYR A 141 4.70 -25.35 -0.88
N GLY A 142 3.95 -24.89 0.12
CA GLY A 142 3.17 -25.78 0.98
C GLY A 142 2.11 -26.58 0.22
N ALA A 143 1.44 -25.97 -0.76
CA ALA A 143 0.49 -26.68 -1.63
C ALA A 143 1.19 -27.71 -2.53
N ILE A 144 2.38 -27.39 -3.07
CA ILE A 144 3.21 -28.33 -3.82
C ILE A 144 3.60 -29.54 -2.96
N LEU A 145 4.07 -29.30 -1.73
CA LEU A 145 4.41 -30.37 -0.79
C LEU A 145 3.21 -31.23 -0.42
N TRP A 146 2.03 -30.63 -0.31
CA TRP A 146 0.79 -31.37 -0.16
C TRP A 146 0.51 -32.22 -1.40
N TRP A 147 0.63 -31.71 -2.62
CA TRP A 147 0.48 -32.55 -3.80
C TRP A 147 1.54 -33.68 -3.88
N ALA A 148 2.74 -33.46 -3.36
CA ALA A 148 3.80 -34.47 -3.26
C ALA A 148 3.51 -35.57 -2.21
N GLY A 149 2.40 -35.50 -1.49
CA GLY A 149 1.98 -36.54 -0.53
C GLY A 149 2.24 -36.18 0.94
N GLN A 150 2.92 -35.07 1.23
CA GLN A 150 3.11 -34.61 2.61
C GLN A 150 1.78 -34.10 3.20
N GLY A 151 1.48 -34.45 4.44
CA GLY A 151 0.27 -34.07 5.16
C GLY A 151 0.51 -34.14 6.66
N PHE A 152 -0.54 -33.96 7.47
CA PHE A 152 -0.40 -33.94 8.93
C PHE A 152 0.10 -35.26 9.51
N THR A 153 -0.32 -36.40 8.97
CA THR A 153 0.02 -37.73 9.49
C THR A 153 1.45 -38.16 9.18
N ASN A 154 2.02 -37.70 8.07
CA ASN A 154 3.34 -38.08 7.58
C ASN A 154 4.29 -36.88 7.45
N PHE A 155 4.03 -35.80 8.19
CA PHE A 155 4.76 -34.54 8.05
C PHE A 155 6.28 -34.67 8.25
N GLN A 156 6.69 -35.54 9.18
CA GLN A 156 8.08 -35.81 9.54
C GLN A 156 8.75 -36.84 8.63
N GLN A 157 8.01 -37.47 7.71
CA GLN A 157 8.58 -38.45 6.79
C GLN A 157 9.38 -37.76 5.67
N SER A 158 10.36 -38.48 5.12
CA SER A 158 11.08 -38.03 3.93
C SER A 158 10.12 -37.89 2.76
N LEU A 159 10.27 -36.82 1.96
CA LEU A 159 9.46 -36.59 0.75
C LEU A 159 9.58 -37.75 -0.24
N LEU A 160 10.74 -38.41 -0.29
CA LEU A 160 10.99 -39.54 -1.17
C LEU A 160 10.08 -40.75 -0.85
N ASN A 161 9.62 -40.84 0.40
CA ASN A 161 8.73 -41.91 0.84
C ASN A 161 7.25 -41.52 0.72
N CYS A 162 6.96 -40.25 0.39
CA CYS A 162 5.61 -39.78 0.18
C CYS A 162 5.14 -40.16 -1.23
N GLN A 163 3.94 -40.72 -1.32
CA GLN A 163 3.30 -40.97 -2.61
C GLN A 163 2.55 -39.70 -3.07
N PRO A 164 2.85 -39.18 -4.27
CA PRO A 164 2.13 -38.02 -4.81
C PRO A 164 0.63 -38.27 -4.90
N ARG A 165 -0.16 -37.27 -4.50
CA ARG A 165 -1.62 -37.33 -4.57
C ARG A 165 -2.06 -37.24 -6.03
N LYS A 166 -2.92 -38.17 -6.45
CA LYS A 166 -3.50 -38.14 -7.80
C LYS A 166 -4.60 -37.08 -7.89
N LEU A 167 -4.54 -36.24 -8.93
CA LEU A 167 -5.56 -35.25 -9.22
C LEU A 167 -6.82 -35.95 -9.77
N ARG A 168 -7.85 -36.08 -8.94
CA ARG A 168 -9.14 -36.64 -9.37
C ARG A 168 -9.86 -35.67 -10.30
N PRO A 169 -10.61 -36.14 -11.32
CA PRO A 169 -11.28 -35.27 -12.29
C PRO A 169 -12.31 -34.32 -11.64
N GLN A 170 -13.00 -34.77 -10.58
CA GLN A 170 -13.92 -33.92 -9.81
C GLN A 170 -13.17 -32.77 -9.11
N PHE A 171 -12.01 -33.07 -8.51
CA PHE A 171 -11.18 -32.04 -7.86
C PHE A 171 -10.58 -31.09 -8.90
N ALA A 172 -10.17 -31.58 -10.07
CA ALA A 172 -9.69 -30.72 -11.16
C ALA A 172 -10.76 -29.71 -11.60
N ARG A 173 -12.02 -30.13 -11.72
CA ARG A 173 -13.15 -29.23 -12.02
C ARG A 173 -13.37 -28.20 -10.91
N PHE A 174 -13.35 -28.64 -9.64
CA PHE A 174 -13.46 -27.73 -8.51
C PHE A 174 -12.33 -26.69 -8.49
N TRP A 175 -11.09 -27.13 -8.74
CA TRP A 175 -9.94 -26.23 -8.80
C TRP A 175 -10.06 -25.24 -9.97
N LEU A 176 -10.50 -25.69 -11.14
CA LEU A 176 -10.78 -24.81 -12.27
C LEU A 176 -11.82 -23.74 -11.92
N ILE A 177 -12.91 -24.11 -11.24
CA ILE A 177 -13.92 -23.15 -10.75
C ILE A 177 -13.26 -22.13 -9.81
N CYS A 178 -12.42 -22.58 -8.88
CA CYS A 178 -11.73 -21.68 -7.95
C CYS A 178 -10.77 -20.71 -8.68
N LEU A 179 -10.05 -21.18 -9.69
CA LEU A 179 -9.18 -20.35 -10.53
C LEU A 179 -9.98 -19.30 -11.30
N VAL A 180 -11.07 -19.72 -11.95
CA VAL A 180 -11.96 -18.82 -12.68
C VAL A 180 -12.55 -17.76 -11.74
N LEU A 181 -13.03 -18.17 -10.56
CA LEU A 181 -13.58 -17.26 -9.57
C LEU A 181 -12.52 -16.28 -9.05
N SER A 182 -11.29 -16.75 -8.80
CA SER A 182 -10.16 -15.92 -8.40
C SER A 182 -9.84 -14.86 -9.46
N LEU A 183 -9.86 -15.24 -10.75
CA LEU A 183 -9.65 -14.30 -11.86
C LEU A 183 -10.78 -13.28 -11.95
N ILE A 184 -12.03 -13.73 -11.87
CA ILE A 184 -13.21 -12.84 -11.88
C ILE A 184 -13.12 -11.83 -10.75
N PHE A 185 -12.84 -12.26 -9.51
CA PHE A 185 -12.72 -11.33 -8.38
C PHE A 185 -11.53 -10.38 -8.54
N THR A 186 -10.40 -10.85 -9.06
CA THR A 186 -9.23 -9.99 -9.29
C THR A 186 -9.51 -8.91 -10.32
N ILE A 187 -10.14 -9.29 -11.45
CA ILE A 187 -10.48 -8.35 -12.52
C ILE A 187 -11.58 -7.40 -12.07
N ALA A 188 -12.68 -7.93 -11.52
CA ALA A 188 -13.84 -7.13 -11.12
C ALA A 188 -13.54 -6.17 -9.96
N SER A 189 -12.67 -6.54 -9.02
CA SER A 189 -12.28 -5.65 -7.92
C SER A 189 -11.30 -4.55 -8.34
N ASN A 190 -10.60 -4.71 -9.46
CA ASN A 190 -9.62 -3.78 -10.03
C ASN A 190 -8.83 -2.98 -8.95
N PRO A 191 -8.15 -3.66 -8.01
CA PRO A 191 -7.76 -3.06 -6.74
C PRO A 191 -6.69 -1.97 -6.89
N SER A 192 -5.90 -2.03 -7.96
CA SER A 192 -4.88 -1.04 -8.32
C SER A 192 -5.37 -0.01 -9.35
N ARG A 193 -6.63 -0.11 -9.80
CA ARG A 193 -7.19 0.66 -10.92
C ARG A 193 -6.30 0.57 -12.18
N THR A 194 -5.59 -0.55 -12.36
CA THR A 194 -4.65 -0.72 -13.49
C THR A 194 -5.40 -0.95 -14.80
N LEU A 195 -6.59 -1.55 -14.72
CA LEU A 195 -7.45 -1.82 -15.88
C LEU A 195 -8.52 -0.72 -16.06
N TYR A 196 -8.29 0.49 -15.54
CA TYR A 196 -9.25 1.61 -15.57
C TYR A 196 -9.81 1.93 -16.97
N PHE A 197 -9.03 1.62 -18.02
CA PHE A 197 -9.38 1.87 -19.42
C PHE A 197 -10.20 0.75 -20.08
N LEU A 198 -10.28 -0.44 -19.45
CA LEU A 198 -11.04 -1.59 -19.97
C LEU A 198 -12.33 -1.80 -19.19
N ILE A 199 -12.30 -1.56 -17.88
CA ILE A 199 -13.41 -1.79 -16.97
C ILE A 199 -13.65 -0.56 -16.10
N PRO A 200 -14.91 -0.29 -15.70
CA PRO A 200 -15.20 0.78 -14.76
C PRO A 200 -14.44 0.54 -13.45
N ASP A 201 -13.88 1.61 -12.88
CA ASP A 201 -13.25 1.56 -11.56
C ASP A 201 -14.29 1.40 -10.44
N SER A 202 -15.55 1.76 -10.70
CA SER A 202 -16.68 1.47 -9.81
C SER A 202 -17.96 1.29 -10.62
N ILE A 203 -18.78 0.32 -10.24
CA ILE A 203 -20.09 0.05 -10.87
C ILE A 203 -21.20 0.85 -10.17
N GLN A 204 -21.12 0.99 -8.83
CA GLN A 204 -22.11 1.71 -8.05
C GLN A 204 -21.44 2.53 -6.94
N PRO A 205 -21.34 3.87 -7.09
CA PRO A 205 -21.74 4.65 -8.28
C PRO A 205 -20.82 4.38 -9.47
N TRP A 206 -21.32 4.56 -10.70
CA TRP A 206 -20.55 4.31 -11.92
C TRP A 206 -19.41 5.31 -12.07
N VAL A 207 -18.18 4.82 -12.15
CA VAL A 207 -16.97 5.62 -12.41
C VAL A 207 -16.14 4.91 -13.47
N TYR A 208 -16.02 5.55 -14.64
CA TYR A 208 -15.20 5.08 -15.75
C TYR A 208 -14.56 6.28 -16.43
N VAL A 209 -13.26 6.17 -16.69
CA VAL A 209 -12.46 7.15 -17.41
C VAL A 209 -11.74 6.42 -18.53
N SER A 210 -12.04 6.79 -19.77
CA SER A 210 -11.44 6.12 -20.92
C SER A 210 -10.02 6.61 -21.17
N LEU A 211 -9.21 5.77 -21.85
CA LEU A 211 -7.85 6.17 -22.25
C LEU A 211 -7.84 7.42 -23.16
N PRO A 212 -8.70 7.55 -24.20
CA PRO A 212 -8.74 8.76 -25.02
C PRO A 212 -9.10 10.02 -24.22
N GLU A 213 -10.05 9.93 -23.28
CA GLU A 213 -10.42 11.05 -22.41
C GLU A 213 -9.24 11.51 -21.55
N GLN A 214 -8.48 10.57 -20.97
CA GLN A 214 -7.31 10.92 -20.19
C GLN A 214 -6.17 11.46 -21.07
N TRP A 215 -5.98 10.90 -22.27
CA TRP A 215 -4.96 11.34 -23.21
C TRP A 215 -5.21 12.75 -23.73
N ALA A 216 -6.47 13.10 -23.98
CA ALA A 216 -6.89 14.44 -24.41
C ALA A 216 -6.56 15.54 -23.40
N ARG A 217 -6.22 15.19 -22.15
CA ARG A 217 -5.80 16.10 -21.07
C ARG A 217 -4.30 16.36 -21.01
N VAL A 218 -3.50 15.59 -21.73
CA VAL A 218 -2.03 15.68 -21.68
C VAL A 218 -1.51 17.07 -22.10
N PRO A 219 -1.98 17.68 -23.21
CA PRO A 219 -1.49 19.00 -23.63
C PRO A 219 -1.75 20.09 -22.59
N GLN A 220 -2.90 20.07 -21.90
CA GLN A 220 -3.28 21.04 -20.87
C GLN A 220 -2.37 20.91 -19.64
N ILE A 221 -2.16 19.67 -19.17
CA ILE A 221 -1.26 19.39 -18.05
C ILE A 221 0.17 19.83 -18.39
N GLN A 222 0.66 19.50 -19.59
CA GLN A 222 1.98 19.92 -20.04
C GLN A 222 2.08 21.44 -20.17
N GLY A 223 1.04 22.10 -20.69
CA GLY A 223 0.97 23.56 -20.81
C GLY A 223 1.17 24.27 -19.48
N ILE A 224 0.55 23.77 -18.41
CA ILE A 224 0.73 24.28 -17.04
C ILE A 224 2.12 23.93 -16.47
N ILE A 225 2.56 22.68 -16.61
CA ILE A 225 3.85 22.23 -16.07
C ILE A 225 5.03 23.01 -16.69
N ASN A 226 4.95 23.31 -17.99
CA ASN A 226 6.00 24.01 -18.73
C ASN A 226 6.18 25.47 -18.30
N GLN A 227 5.20 26.07 -17.62
CA GLN A 227 5.32 27.42 -17.06
C GLN A 227 6.24 27.47 -15.83
N ILE A 228 6.52 26.31 -15.21
CA ILE A 228 7.28 26.23 -13.97
C ILE A 228 8.78 26.17 -14.28
N PRO A 229 9.59 27.18 -13.88
CA PRO A 229 11.02 27.21 -14.17
C PRO A 229 11.73 25.97 -13.65
N GLN A 230 12.66 25.37 -14.40
CA GLN A 230 13.29 24.07 -14.06
C GLN A 230 13.94 23.99 -12.66
N GLN A 231 14.41 25.12 -12.12
CA GLN A 231 15.05 25.19 -10.80
C GLN A 231 14.09 25.54 -9.66
N ALA A 232 12.84 25.90 -9.96
CA ALA A 232 11.86 26.28 -8.96
C ALA A 232 11.42 25.07 -8.12
N SER A 233 11.14 25.32 -6.85
CA SER A 233 10.60 24.33 -5.93
C SER A 233 9.08 24.16 -6.12
N VAL A 234 8.60 22.91 -6.06
CA VAL A 234 7.19 22.61 -6.40
C VAL A 234 6.55 21.66 -5.39
N SER A 235 5.32 21.98 -5.00
CA SER A 235 4.40 21.02 -4.38
C SER A 235 3.34 20.58 -5.38
N ALA A 236 3.23 19.27 -5.62
CA ALA A 236 2.35 18.74 -6.66
C ALA A 236 1.48 17.56 -6.22
N THR A 237 0.35 17.32 -6.92
CA THR A 237 -0.46 16.11 -6.73
C THR A 237 0.23 14.86 -7.28
N THR A 238 -0.16 13.69 -6.76
CA THR A 238 0.52 12.39 -6.98
C THR A 238 0.86 12.06 -8.43
N HIS A 239 -0.03 12.37 -9.38
CA HIS A 239 0.18 12.04 -10.79
C HIS A 239 1.00 13.08 -11.56
N ILE A 240 1.16 14.28 -11.00
CA ILE A 240 2.02 15.33 -11.57
C ILE A 240 3.48 15.14 -11.11
N ILE A 241 3.70 14.67 -9.87
CA ILE A 241 5.04 14.52 -9.28
C ILE A 241 6.06 13.82 -10.21
N PRO A 242 5.76 12.66 -10.85
CA PRO A 242 6.73 11.99 -11.70
C PRO A 242 7.24 12.88 -12.85
N HIS A 243 6.38 13.71 -13.43
CA HIS A 243 6.74 14.63 -14.52
C HIS A 243 7.64 15.79 -14.05
N LEU A 244 7.63 16.07 -12.75
CA LEU A 244 8.43 17.12 -12.12
C LEU A 244 9.63 16.55 -11.32
N SER A 245 9.81 15.23 -11.30
CA SER A 245 10.76 14.53 -10.43
C SER A 245 12.24 14.80 -10.72
N GLY A 246 12.56 15.38 -11.89
CA GLY A 246 13.92 15.83 -12.21
C GLY A 246 14.37 17.06 -11.42
N ARG A 247 13.51 17.65 -10.60
CA ARG A 247 13.78 18.86 -9.82
C ARG A 247 14.41 18.51 -8.48
N ARG A 248 15.36 19.34 -8.03
CA ARG A 248 16.00 19.19 -6.71
C ARG A 248 15.00 19.33 -5.55
N LYS A 249 14.02 20.24 -5.68
CA LYS A 249 13.07 20.60 -4.62
C LYS A 249 11.65 20.28 -5.05
N ILE A 250 11.20 19.06 -4.77
CA ILE A 250 9.84 18.62 -5.06
C ILE A 250 9.25 17.89 -3.86
N ILE A 251 8.04 18.29 -3.47
CA ILE A 251 7.30 17.66 -2.39
C ILE A 251 5.87 17.34 -2.82
N ARG A 252 5.23 16.43 -2.07
CA ARG A 252 3.85 16.03 -2.33
C ARG A 252 2.87 16.96 -1.65
N LEU A 253 1.88 17.44 -2.40
CA LEU A 253 0.74 18.18 -1.86
C LEU A 253 -0.01 17.30 -0.85
N THR A 254 -0.39 17.78 0.34
CA THR A 254 -0.59 19.18 0.77
C THR A 254 0.59 19.83 1.50
N ALA A 255 1.77 19.21 1.54
CA ALA A 255 2.95 19.85 2.13
C ALA A 255 3.38 21.05 1.29
N LEU A 256 3.64 22.19 1.93
CA LEU A 256 4.10 23.43 1.28
C LEU A 256 5.50 23.86 1.72
N GLU A 257 6.05 23.20 2.73
CA GLU A 257 7.35 23.51 3.32
C GLU A 257 8.27 22.31 3.20
N LEU A 258 9.54 22.57 2.92
CA LEU A 258 10.62 21.60 2.91
C LEU A 258 11.82 22.14 3.68
N ARG A 259 12.64 21.25 4.22
CA ARG A 259 13.93 21.64 4.79
C ARG A 259 14.99 21.60 3.70
N ASN A 260 15.72 22.70 3.52
CA ASN A 260 16.83 22.77 2.57
C ASN A 260 18.07 22.05 3.14
N ASP A 261 19.16 22.02 2.37
CA ASP A 261 20.41 21.36 2.79
C ASP A 261 21.08 22.03 3.99
N ALA A 262 20.74 23.30 4.29
CA ALA A 262 21.16 24.01 5.50
C ALA A 262 20.26 23.72 6.71
N GLY A 263 19.22 22.89 6.55
CA GLY A 263 18.26 22.55 7.59
C GLY A 263 17.16 23.59 7.82
N GLU A 264 17.13 24.66 7.02
CA GLU A 264 16.16 25.74 7.14
C GLU A 264 14.85 25.37 6.45
N ALA A 265 13.72 25.70 7.08
CA ALA A 265 12.41 25.51 6.48
C ALA A 265 12.16 26.58 5.41
N GLU A 266 11.94 26.17 4.17
CA GLU A 266 11.51 27.05 3.09
C GLU A 266 10.17 26.60 2.53
N LYS A 267 9.36 27.57 2.09
CA LYS A 267 8.12 27.33 1.36
C LYS A 267 8.37 27.22 -0.13
N VAL A 268 7.70 26.27 -0.78
CA VAL A 268 7.81 26.03 -2.22
C VAL A 268 7.43 27.24 -3.06
N ASP A 269 8.04 27.39 -4.22
CA ASP A 269 7.78 28.51 -5.14
C ASP A 269 6.45 28.33 -5.87
N TYR A 270 6.12 27.08 -6.23
CA TYR A 270 4.91 26.76 -6.99
C TYR A 270 4.09 25.65 -6.34
N ILE A 271 2.78 25.73 -6.52
CA ILE A 271 1.82 24.67 -6.20
C ILE A 271 1.10 24.28 -7.49
N VAL A 272 1.05 22.99 -7.79
CA VAL A 272 0.31 22.46 -8.94
C VAL A 272 -0.64 21.36 -8.49
N ALA A 273 -1.93 21.50 -8.77
CA ALA A 273 -2.89 20.48 -8.40
C ALA A 273 -3.78 20.07 -9.58
N ASP A 274 -3.76 18.79 -9.93
CA ASP A 274 -4.80 18.16 -10.78
C ASP A 274 -5.96 17.68 -9.89
N LEU A 275 -7.08 18.40 -9.97
CA LEU A 275 -8.31 18.19 -9.22
C LEU A 275 -9.36 17.41 -10.03
N TRP A 276 -9.22 17.41 -11.37
CA TRP A 276 -10.18 16.77 -12.27
C TRP A 276 -10.38 15.28 -11.94
N ARG A 277 -9.26 14.56 -11.73
CA ARG A 277 -9.33 13.15 -11.37
C ARG A 277 -10.03 12.96 -10.03
N LEU A 278 -9.72 13.78 -9.03
CA LEU A 278 -10.35 13.68 -7.72
C LEU A 278 -11.85 13.97 -7.81
N GLN A 279 -12.26 14.97 -8.60
CA GLN A 279 -13.67 15.30 -8.87
C GLN A 279 -14.41 14.16 -9.58
N ARG A 280 -13.76 13.44 -10.49
CA ARG A 280 -14.38 12.32 -11.21
C ARG A 280 -14.57 11.09 -10.33
N TYR A 281 -13.64 10.87 -9.39
CA TYR A 281 -13.59 9.66 -8.55
C TYR A 281 -14.28 9.82 -7.19
N GLN A 282 -14.48 11.04 -6.69
CA GLN A 282 -15.14 11.29 -5.39
C GLN A 282 -16.53 10.66 -5.18
N PRO A 283 -17.37 10.35 -6.21
CA PRO A 283 -18.65 9.70 -5.96
C PRO A 283 -18.46 8.30 -5.35
N ALA A 284 -17.52 7.52 -5.90
CA ALA A 284 -17.26 6.15 -5.48
C ALA A 284 -16.22 6.05 -4.35
N PHE A 285 -15.27 6.99 -4.30
CA PHE A 285 -14.08 6.82 -3.48
C PHE A 285 -13.93 7.92 -2.42
N LYS A 286 -14.12 7.52 -1.15
CA LYS A 286 -14.03 8.42 0.01
C LYS A 286 -12.66 9.11 0.11
N GLN A 287 -11.57 8.41 -0.21
CA GLN A 287 -10.22 8.99 -0.17
C GLN A 287 -10.05 10.11 -1.21
N ASP A 288 -10.55 9.90 -2.43
CA ASP A 288 -10.52 10.92 -3.49
C ASP A 288 -11.36 12.15 -3.10
N ARG A 289 -12.52 11.96 -2.47
CA ARG A 289 -13.36 13.03 -1.91
C ARG A 289 -12.64 13.84 -0.82
N LEU A 290 -12.01 13.15 0.13
CA LEU A 290 -11.25 13.80 1.21
C LEU A 290 -10.05 14.57 0.67
N ALA A 291 -9.32 14.00 -0.29
CA ALA A 291 -8.19 14.67 -0.93
C ALA A 291 -8.65 15.93 -1.68
N LEU A 292 -9.76 15.85 -2.43
CA LEU A 292 -10.34 16.99 -3.12
C LEU A 292 -10.68 18.13 -2.16
N ALA A 293 -11.43 17.83 -1.10
CA ALA A 293 -11.80 18.82 -0.08
C ALA A 293 -10.57 19.44 0.59
N THR A 294 -9.57 18.62 0.93
CA THR A 294 -8.35 19.08 1.61
C THR A 294 -7.54 20.01 0.70
N ILE A 295 -7.36 19.66 -0.57
CA ILE A 295 -6.59 20.46 -1.53
C ILE A 295 -7.33 21.75 -1.88
N THR A 296 -8.64 21.69 -2.12
CA THR A 296 -9.45 22.89 -2.39
C THR A 296 -9.40 23.88 -1.22
N ASN A 297 -9.55 23.39 0.03
CA ASN A 297 -9.42 24.23 1.23
C ASN A 297 -8.01 24.82 1.38
N LEU A 298 -6.96 24.08 1.01
CA LEU A 298 -5.59 24.57 1.02
C LEU A 298 -5.42 25.74 0.03
N ILE A 299 -5.87 25.55 -1.21
CA ILE A 299 -5.80 26.57 -2.28
C ILE A 299 -6.50 27.85 -1.80
N GLU A 300 -7.71 27.76 -1.28
CA GLU A 300 -8.42 28.92 -0.75
C GLU A 300 -7.69 29.60 0.40
N LYS A 301 -7.13 28.81 1.32
CA LYS A 301 -6.40 29.34 2.47
C LYS A 301 -5.19 30.13 2.02
N VAL A 302 -4.39 29.61 1.08
CA VAL A 302 -3.17 30.29 0.62
C VAL A 302 -3.47 31.48 -0.28
N THR A 303 -4.51 31.40 -1.12
CA THR A 303 -4.92 32.52 -1.99
C THR A 303 -5.59 33.65 -1.20
N ARG A 304 -6.45 33.35 -0.22
CA ARG A 304 -7.07 34.37 0.64
C ARG A 304 -6.04 35.10 1.51
N LYS A 305 -4.96 34.41 1.90
CA LYS A 305 -3.84 35.02 2.63
C LYS A 305 -2.88 35.80 1.73
N GLN A 306 -3.12 35.84 0.42
CA GLN A 306 -2.19 36.42 -0.58
C GLN A 306 -0.78 35.84 -0.49
N GLU A 307 -0.67 34.61 0.00
CA GLU A 307 0.61 33.91 0.12
C GLU A 307 0.99 33.29 -1.24
N TYR A 308 -0.01 32.83 -1.98
CA TYR A 308 0.11 32.29 -3.32
C TYR A 308 -1.01 32.83 -4.22
N GLY A 309 -0.65 33.35 -5.39
CA GLY A 309 -1.60 33.75 -6.42
C GLY A 309 -1.90 32.62 -7.39
N VAL A 310 -3.15 32.53 -7.85
CA VAL A 310 -3.55 31.63 -8.95
C VAL A 310 -3.11 32.27 -10.26
N ILE A 311 -2.09 31.70 -10.90
CA ILE A 311 -1.50 32.27 -12.13
C ILE A 311 -2.05 31.62 -13.39
N ASP A 312 -2.46 30.35 -13.32
CA ASP A 312 -3.12 29.66 -14.42
C ASP A 312 -4.10 28.59 -13.93
N PHE A 313 -5.12 28.32 -14.73
CA PHE A 313 -6.12 27.30 -14.48
C PHE A 313 -6.62 26.73 -15.81
N ASP A 314 -6.52 25.43 -16.00
CA ASP A 314 -7.04 24.75 -17.18
C ASP A 314 -7.59 23.37 -16.82
N ASN A 315 -8.86 23.12 -17.14
CA ASN A 315 -9.54 21.83 -17.05
C ASN A 315 -9.26 21.05 -15.75
N GLY A 316 -9.40 21.73 -14.61
CA GLY A 316 -9.21 21.16 -13.27
C GLY A 316 -7.75 21.04 -12.83
N VAL A 317 -6.79 21.57 -13.59
CA VAL A 317 -5.41 21.75 -13.16
C VAL A 317 -5.22 23.21 -12.77
N VAL A 318 -4.77 23.45 -11.55
CA VAL A 318 -4.50 24.81 -11.03
C VAL A 318 -3.02 24.99 -10.78
N LEU A 319 -2.48 26.13 -11.19
CA LEU A 319 -1.12 26.57 -10.94
C LEU A 319 -1.13 27.80 -10.04
N LEU A 320 -0.41 27.71 -8.93
CA LEU A 320 -0.19 28.84 -8.04
C LEU A 320 1.30 29.17 -7.90
N GLN A 321 1.58 30.44 -7.71
CA GLN A 321 2.93 30.96 -7.47
C GLN A 321 2.98 31.77 -6.18
N LYS A 322 4.03 31.55 -5.39
CA LYS A 322 4.28 32.24 -4.13
C LYS A 322 4.52 33.73 -4.34
N GLY A 323 3.87 34.57 -3.54
CA GLY A 323 4.11 36.01 -3.48
C GLY A 323 3.72 36.80 -4.73
N VAL A 324 2.87 36.24 -5.59
CA VAL A 324 2.34 36.90 -6.79
C VAL A 324 0.84 37.08 -6.67
N ASP A 325 0.30 38.15 -7.26
CA ASP A 325 -1.15 38.34 -7.35
C ASP A 325 -1.79 37.34 -8.31
N SER A 326 -3.04 36.96 -8.02
CA SER A 326 -3.75 36.03 -8.90
C SER A 326 -4.08 36.69 -10.24
N ALA A 327 -3.85 35.99 -11.34
CA ALA A 327 -4.31 36.41 -12.65
C ALA A 327 -5.85 36.41 -12.66
N ALA A 328 -6.48 37.53 -13.02
CA ALA A 328 -7.92 37.72 -12.91
C ALA A 328 -8.73 36.63 -13.64
N LYS A 329 -8.28 36.23 -14.83
CA LYS A 329 -8.90 35.14 -15.61
C LYS A 329 -8.77 33.80 -14.89
N ALA A 330 -7.55 33.40 -14.53
CA ALA A 330 -7.29 32.11 -13.87
C ALA A 330 -8.02 31.99 -12.53
N LEU A 331 -8.08 33.07 -11.75
CA LEU A 331 -8.83 33.11 -10.50
C LEU A 331 -10.33 32.92 -10.72
N LYS A 332 -10.89 33.58 -11.75
CA LYS A 332 -12.31 33.43 -12.11
C LYS A 332 -12.61 32.00 -12.56
N ASP A 333 -11.78 31.43 -13.42
CA ASP A 333 -11.96 30.07 -13.94
C ASP A 333 -11.85 29.03 -12.80
N TRP A 334 -10.90 29.20 -11.89
CA TRP A 334 -10.80 28.41 -10.66
C TRP A 334 -12.06 28.52 -9.79
N GLN A 335 -12.55 29.73 -9.54
CA GLN A 335 -13.75 29.95 -8.73
C GLN A 335 -15.00 29.31 -9.37
N SER A 336 -15.15 29.44 -10.68
CA SER A 336 -16.23 28.78 -11.43
C SER A 336 -16.12 27.26 -11.34
N TYR A 337 -14.92 26.70 -11.51
CA TYR A 337 -14.71 25.26 -11.37
C TYR A 337 -14.99 24.75 -9.95
N ARG A 338 -14.56 25.49 -8.93
CA ARG A 338 -14.83 25.17 -7.53
C ARG A 338 -16.33 25.03 -7.24
N GLN A 339 -17.18 25.88 -7.82
CA GLN A 339 -18.64 25.78 -7.64
C GLN A 339 -19.22 24.47 -8.18
N THR A 340 -18.53 23.81 -9.11
CA THR A 340 -18.91 22.49 -9.65
C THR A 340 -18.48 21.32 -8.77
N ILE A 341 -17.61 21.56 -7.79
CA ILE A 341 -17.11 20.57 -6.86
C ILE A 341 -17.88 20.71 -5.54
N ARG A 342 -18.54 19.63 -5.10
CA ARG A 342 -19.29 19.57 -3.84
C ARG A 342 -18.52 18.86 -2.75
#